data_AF-A0A842LIN2-F1
#
_entry.id   AF-A0A842LIN2-F1
#
_cell.length_a   1.000
_cell.length_b   1.000
_cell.length_c   1.000
_cell.angle_alpha   90.00
_cell.angle_beta   90.00
_cell.angle_gamma   90.00
#
_symmetry.space_group_name_H-M   'P 1'
#
loop_
_entity.id
_entity.type
_entity.pdbx_description
1 polymer ?
#
loop_
_entity_poly.entity_id
_entity_poly.type
_entity_poly.pdbx_seq_one_letter_code
_entity_poly.pdbx_strand_id
1 'polypeptide(L)'
;MEFEILKKDLLGRIGRLKTRRGVVETPTLLPVINPNQMILSPEDLKKCGAEMLITNSYIIYRNRELREGALEKGVHGLLNTDMPVMTDSGSYQLSEYGDVEVDSQTIVRFQMEINSDVVVPLDIPTPPDAPFERAEKEMEISIERALEALRIAEGFDVAGVIQGSTYEELRERCA
;
A
#
# COMPACT_ATOMS: atom_id res chain seq x y z
N MET A 1 9.23 -10.75 -3.55
CA MET A 1 9.74 -9.52 -4.19
C MET A 1 11.21 -9.71 -4.51
N GLU A 2 11.67 -9.24 -5.66
CA GLU A 2 13.10 -9.16 -5.99
C GLU A 2 13.41 -7.72 -6.42
N PHE A 3 14.43 -7.10 -5.82
CA PHE A 3 14.85 -5.75 -6.16
C PHE A 3 16.34 -5.73 -6.53
N GLU A 4 16.63 -5.31 -7.76
CA GLU A 4 17.98 -5.19 -8.30
C GLU A 4 18.34 -3.72 -8.49
N ILE A 5 19.58 -3.33 -8.18
CA ILE A 5 20.09 -1.99 -8.45
C ILE A 5 20.91 -2.01 -9.74
N LEU A 6 20.52 -1.21 -10.73
CA LEU A 6 21.18 -1.11 -12.02
C LEU A 6 22.24 -0.01 -12.05
N LYS A 7 21.92 1.16 -11.49
CA LYS A 7 22.81 2.32 -11.42
C LYS A 7 22.60 3.07 -10.11
N LYS A 8 23.64 3.77 -9.66
CA LYS A 8 23.60 4.62 -8.48
C LYS A 8 24.28 5.95 -8.75
N ASP A 9 23.79 6.99 -8.12
CA ASP A 9 24.48 8.26 -7.95
C ASP A 9 24.11 8.85 -6.59
N LEU A 10 25.11 9.15 -5.76
CA LEU A 10 24.93 9.49 -4.34
C LEU A 10 24.04 8.46 -3.61
N LEU A 11 22.93 8.91 -3.01
CA LEU A 11 21.92 8.06 -2.35
C LEU A 11 20.79 7.62 -3.30
N GLY A 12 20.78 8.12 -4.54
CA GLY A 12 19.81 7.76 -5.56
C GLY A 12 20.19 6.44 -6.25
N ARG A 13 19.17 5.71 -6.71
CA ARG A 13 19.36 4.45 -7.45
C ARG A 13 18.31 4.27 -8.52
N ILE A 14 18.76 3.80 -9.70
CA ILE A 14 17.90 3.18 -10.69
C ILE A 14 17.88 1.69 -10.40
N GLY A 15 16.71 1.10 -10.28
CA GLY A 15 16.56 -0.31 -9.96
C GLY A 15 15.38 -0.96 -10.65
N ARG A 16 15.34 -2.29 -10.64
CA ARG A 16 14.21 -3.09 -11.13
C ARG A 16 13.53 -3.76 -9.96
N LEU A 17 12.26 -3.47 -9.79
CA LEU A 17 11.38 -4.12 -8.85
C LEU A 17 10.57 -5.18 -9.60
N LYS A 18 10.83 -6.46 -9.32
CA LYS A 18 10.07 -7.57 -9.87
C LYS A 18 8.92 -7.93 -8.93
N THR A 19 7.71 -7.75 -9.45
CA THR A 19 6.46 -8.14 -8.80
C THR A 19 5.95 -9.45 -9.42
N ARG A 20 4.81 -9.95 -8.92
CA ARG A 20 4.16 -11.15 -9.45
C ARG A 20 3.63 -10.99 -10.89
N ARG A 21 3.43 -9.75 -11.35
CA ARG A 21 2.83 -9.45 -12.68
C ARG A 21 3.73 -8.72 -13.64
N GLY A 22 4.86 -8.20 -13.18
CA GLY A 22 5.73 -7.44 -14.06
C GLY A 22 6.99 -6.97 -13.38
N VAL A 23 7.83 -6.31 -14.17
CA VAL A 23 9.01 -5.61 -13.67
C VAL A 23 8.72 -4.12 -13.80
N VAL A 24 9.03 -3.38 -12.75
CA VAL A 24 8.86 -1.93 -12.67
C VAL A 24 10.26 -1.30 -12.52
N GLU A 25 10.62 -0.36 -13.38
CA GLU A 25 11.85 0.43 -13.20
C GLU A 25 11.63 1.51 -12.14
N THR A 26 12.60 1.68 -11.24
CA THR A 26 12.59 2.69 -10.17
C THR A 26 13.68 3.73 -10.43
N PRO A 27 13.52 5.00 -10.01
CA PRO A 27 12.38 5.56 -9.29
C PRO A 27 11.13 5.62 -10.16
N THR A 28 9.98 5.28 -9.58
CA THR A 28 8.69 5.26 -10.27
C THR A 28 7.66 6.06 -9.49
N LEU A 29 6.69 6.62 -10.19
CA LEU A 29 5.52 7.26 -9.61
C LEU A 29 4.34 6.30 -9.79
N LEU A 30 3.59 6.02 -8.71
CA LEU A 30 2.37 5.22 -8.77
C LEU A 30 1.16 6.17 -8.75
N PRO A 31 0.45 6.36 -9.87
CA PRO A 31 -0.80 7.13 -9.88
C PRO A 31 -1.85 6.49 -8.96
N VAL A 32 -2.50 7.32 -8.15
CA VAL A 32 -3.60 6.90 -7.29
C VAL A 32 -4.89 6.83 -8.11
N ILE A 33 -5.54 5.67 -8.10
CA ILE A 33 -6.85 5.46 -8.73
C ILE A 33 -7.91 5.37 -7.64
N ASN A 34 -8.88 6.30 -7.70
CA ASN A 34 -10.12 6.18 -6.94
C ASN A 34 -11.12 5.33 -7.75
N PRO A 35 -11.46 4.11 -7.28
CA PRO A 35 -12.34 3.21 -8.03
C PRO A 35 -13.79 3.72 -8.12
N ASN A 36 -14.21 4.66 -7.27
CA ASN A 36 -15.52 5.29 -7.38
C ASN A 36 -15.58 6.37 -8.47
N GLN A 37 -14.43 6.96 -8.83
CA GLN A 37 -14.37 8.05 -9.80
C GLN A 37 -13.03 8.04 -10.51
N MET A 38 -12.98 7.34 -11.65
CA MET A 38 -11.81 7.30 -12.52
C MET A 38 -11.83 8.52 -13.44
N ILE A 39 -10.99 9.52 -13.14
CA ILE A 39 -10.79 10.70 -13.99
C ILE A 39 -9.99 10.32 -15.25
N LEU A 40 -8.97 9.49 -15.08
CA LEU A 40 -8.18 8.87 -16.15
C LEU A 40 -8.24 7.36 -16.01
N SER A 41 -8.33 6.65 -17.13
CA SER A 41 -8.29 5.19 -17.11
C SER A 41 -6.86 4.68 -16.85
N PRO A 42 -6.68 3.45 -16.34
CA PRO A 42 -5.36 2.82 -16.30
C PRO A 42 -4.63 2.80 -17.64
N GLU A 43 -5.36 2.69 -18.75
CA GLU A 43 -4.77 2.74 -20.09
C GLU A 43 -4.17 4.13 -20.40
N ASP A 44 -4.88 5.20 -20.04
CA ASP A 44 -4.36 6.57 -20.20
C ASP A 44 -3.13 6.81 -19.33
N LEU A 45 -3.15 6.31 -18.09
CA LEU A 45 -2.01 6.40 -17.17
C LEU A 45 -0.80 5.63 -17.70
N LYS A 46 -1.02 4.43 -18.28
CA LYS A 46 0.02 3.64 -18.94
C LYS A 46 0.62 4.38 -20.14
N LYS A 47 -0.20 5.06 -20.96
CA LYS A 47 0.27 5.91 -22.06
C LYS A 47 1.12 7.10 -21.56
N CYS A 48 0.86 7.57 -20.36
CA CYS A 48 1.67 8.60 -19.68
C CYS A 48 2.94 8.06 -19.02
N GLY A 49 3.23 6.75 -19.14
CA GLY A 49 4.44 6.12 -18.60
C GLY A 49 4.30 5.53 -17.20
N ALA A 50 3.08 5.37 -16.67
CA ALA A 50 2.89 4.61 -15.44
C ALA A 50 3.22 3.13 -15.68
N GLU A 51 4.05 2.56 -14.81
CA GLU A 51 4.41 1.14 -14.81
C GLU A 51 3.68 0.35 -13.71
N MET A 52 3.17 1.05 -12.69
CA MET A 52 2.49 0.49 -11.53
C MET A 52 1.44 1.48 -11.02
N LEU A 53 0.36 0.97 -10.43
CA LEU A 53 -0.73 1.78 -9.89
C LEU A 53 -0.88 1.58 -8.39
N ILE A 54 -1.52 2.54 -7.72
CA ILE A 54 -2.01 2.36 -6.35
C ILE A 54 -3.51 2.67 -6.28
N THR A 55 -4.24 1.86 -5.52
CA THR A 55 -5.65 2.14 -5.16
C THR A 55 -5.87 1.87 -3.68
N ASN A 56 -7.06 2.13 -3.16
CA ASN A 56 -7.35 2.00 -1.73
C ASN A 56 -8.29 0.81 -1.50
N SER A 57 -7.78 -0.24 -0.85
CA SER A 57 -8.54 -1.46 -0.57
C SER A 57 -9.69 -1.24 0.39
N TYR A 58 -9.57 -0.29 1.32
CA TYR A 58 -10.65 0.06 2.24
C TYR A 58 -11.85 0.67 1.51
N ILE A 59 -11.61 1.56 0.53
CA ILE A 59 -12.66 2.11 -0.32
C ILE A 59 -13.37 1.00 -1.10
N ILE A 60 -12.60 0.07 -1.69
CA ILE A 60 -13.15 -1.09 -2.41
C ILE A 60 -13.97 -1.95 -1.46
N TYR A 61 -13.47 -2.23 -0.25
CA TYR A 61 -14.13 -3.08 0.74
C TYR A 61 -15.47 -2.50 1.23
N ARG A 62 -15.54 -1.17 1.44
CA ARG A 62 -16.73 -0.49 1.94
C ARG A 62 -17.84 -0.35 0.90
N ASN A 63 -17.48 -0.22 -0.38
CA ASN A 63 -18.47 -0.17 -1.45
C ASN A 63 -18.83 -1.59 -1.90
N ARG A 64 -20.09 -1.99 -1.69
CA ARG A 64 -20.57 -3.34 -2.00
C ARG A 64 -20.32 -3.75 -3.45
N GLU A 65 -20.60 -2.89 -4.41
CA GLU A 65 -20.45 -3.19 -5.84
C GLU A 65 -18.97 -3.36 -6.21
N LEU A 66 -18.10 -2.47 -5.70
CA LEU A 66 -16.66 -2.58 -5.91
C LEU A 66 -16.09 -3.83 -5.25
N ARG A 67 -16.52 -4.15 -4.03
CA ARG A 67 -16.10 -5.35 -3.29
C ARG A 67 -16.48 -6.61 -4.04
N GLU A 68 -17.74 -6.73 -4.46
CA GLU A 68 -18.22 -7.91 -5.20
C GLU A 68 -17.46 -8.05 -6.55
N GLY A 69 -17.27 -6.94 -7.28
CA GLY A 69 -16.50 -6.95 -8.53
C GLY A 69 -15.02 -7.30 -8.35
N ALA A 70 -14.39 -6.81 -7.28
CA ALA A 70 -12.99 -7.11 -6.96
C ALA A 70 -12.79 -8.55 -6.50
N LEU A 71 -13.74 -9.13 -5.74
CA LEU A 71 -13.69 -10.53 -5.34
C LEU A 71 -13.91 -11.48 -6.52
N GLU A 72 -14.76 -11.09 -7.49
CA GLU A 72 -15.01 -11.91 -8.68
C GLU A 72 -13.84 -11.84 -9.68
N LYS A 73 -13.30 -10.64 -9.93
CA LYS A 73 -12.38 -10.39 -11.05
C LYS A 73 -10.94 -10.06 -10.63
N GLY A 74 -10.69 -9.92 -9.33
CA GLY A 74 -9.47 -9.32 -8.79
C GLY A 74 -9.42 -7.81 -9.00
N VAL A 75 -8.48 -7.14 -8.34
CA VAL A 75 -8.27 -5.69 -8.46
C VAL A 75 -7.89 -5.28 -9.89
N HIS A 76 -7.15 -6.13 -10.61
CA HIS A 76 -6.78 -5.93 -12.01
C HIS A 76 -7.98 -5.93 -12.94
N GLY A 77 -8.91 -6.87 -12.73
CA GLY A 77 -10.15 -6.94 -13.50
C GLY A 77 -11.12 -5.82 -13.14
N LEU A 78 -11.15 -5.40 -11.88
CA LEU A 78 -11.92 -4.22 -11.44
C LEU A 78 -11.42 -2.94 -12.13
N LEU A 79 -10.11 -2.73 -12.18
CA LEU A 79 -9.50 -1.55 -12.79
C LEU A 79 -9.34 -1.68 -14.31
N ASN A 80 -9.52 -2.88 -14.88
CA ASN A 80 -9.22 -3.19 -16.27
C ASN A 80 -7.76 -2.86 -16.66
N THR A 81 -6.80 -3.42 -15.91
CA THR A 81 -5.37 -3.18 -16.11
C THR A 81 -4.53 -4.46 -15.97
N ASP A 82 -3.43 -4.52 -16.71
CA ASP A 82 -2.39 -5.55 -16.59
C ASP A 82 -1.17 -5.09 -15.78
N MET A 83 -1.12 -3.81 -15.38
CA MET A 83 -0.04 -3.27 -14.57
C MET A 83 -0.07 -3.85 -13.14
N PRO A 84 1.08 -3.97 -12.47
CA PRO A 84 1.11 -4.23 -11.04
C PRO A 84 0.29 -3.20 -10.26
N VAL A 85 -0.43 -3.65 -9.23
CA VAL A 85 -1.28 -2.81 -8.38
C VAL A 85 -0.87 -2.99 -6.93
N MET A 86 -0.53 -1.87 -6.28
CA MET A 86 -0.43 -1.75 -4.83
C MET A 86 -1.79 -1.33 -4.28
N THR A 87 -2.15 -1.86 -3.11
CA THR A 87 -3.37 -1.44 -2.42
C THR A 87 -3.04 -0.85 -1.07
N ASP A 88 -3.44 0.40 -0.85
CA ASP A 88 -3.40 1.05 0.46
C ASP A 88 -4.47 0.42 1.39
N SER A 89 -4.20 0.38 2.69
CA SER A 89 -5.05 -0.19 3.74
C SER A 89 -6.12 0.76 4.26
N GLY A 90 -6.03 2.05 3.90
CA GLY A 90 -6.95 3.07 4.37
C GLY A 90 -6.50 3.82 5.63
N SER A 91 -5.20 3.78 5.92
CA SER A 91 -4.57 4.52 7.03
C SER A 91 -4.85 6.02 6.98
N TYR A 92 -5.00 6.58 5.78
CA TYR A 92 -5.39 7.99 5.59
C TYR A 92 -6.81 8.29 6.12
N GLN A 93 -7.76 7.36 5.97
CA GLN A 93 -9.08 7.51 6.55
C GLN A 93 -9.02 7.46 8.08
N LEU A 94 -8.10 6.67 8.65
CA LEU A 94 -7.84 6.65 10.10
C LEU A 94 -7.33 8.01 10.61
N SER A 95 -6.44 8.70 9.87
CA SER A 95 -5.97 10.03 10.27
C SER A 95 -7.05 11.11 10.17
N GLU A 96 -7.85 11.10 9.11
CA GLU A 96 -8.83 12.16 8.86
C GLU A 96 -10.11 12.00 9.70
N TYR A 97 -10.58 10.77 9.90
CA TYR A 97 -11.87 10.49 10.53
C TYR A 97 -11.76 9.83 11.91
N GLY A 98 -10.55 9.43 12.34
CA GLY A 98 -10.28 8.89 13.67
C GLY A 98 -10.79 7.47 13.92
N ASP A 99 -11.48 6.85 12.95
CA ASP A 99 -11.96 5.48 13.06
C ASP A 99 -11.97 4.77 11.70
N VAL A 100 -11.50 3.53 11.69
CA VAL A 100 -11.61 2.60 10.57
C VAL A 100 -12.30 1.36 11.12
N GLU A 101 -13.55 1.12 10.69
CA GLU A 101 -14.38 0.00 11.13
C GLU A 101 -13.88 -1.39 10.65
N VAL A 102 -12.60 -1.53 10.30
CA VAL A 102 -12.00 -2.77 9.78
C VAL A 102 -10.64 -2.98 10.43
N ASP A 103 -10.43 -4.17 10.98
CA ASP A 103 -9.15 -4.55 11.59
C ASP A 103 -8.07 -4.85 10.53
N SER A 104 -6.80 -4.79 10.96
CA SER A 104 -5.65 -4.97 10.07
C SER A 104 -5.61 -6.35 9.41
N GLN A 105 -6.10 -7.41 10.08
CA GLN A 105 -6.07 -8.75 9.47
C GLN A 105 -7.09 -8.85 8.35
N THR A 106 -8.31 -8.34 8.58
CA THR A 106 -9.38 -8.35 7.59
C THR A 106 -8.96 -7.60 6.33
N ILE A 107 -8.35 -6.42 6.45
CA ILE A 107 -7.91 -5.67 5.26
C ILE A 107 -6.76 -6.37 4.53
N VAL A 108 -5.81 -6.98 5.23
CA VAL A 108 -4.71 -7.74 4.61
C VAL A 108 -5.26 -8.95 3.85
N ARG A 109 -6.17 -9.72 4.46
CA ARG A 109 -6.83 -10.86 3.79
C ARG A 109 -7.62 -10.40 2.58
N PHE A 110 -8.36 -9.31 2.68
CA PHE A 110 -9.10 -8.76 1.57
C PHE A 110 -8.19 -8.36 0.40
N GLN A 111 -7.05 -7.71 0.68
CA GLN A 111 -6.05 -7.39 -0.35
C GLN A 111 -5.50 -8.64 -1.07
N MET A 112 -5.33 -9.74 -0.34
CA MET A 112 -4.93 -11.04 -0.92
C MET A 112 -6.06 -11.65 -1.76
N GLU A 113 -7.30 -11.60 -1.28
CA GLU A 113 -8.49 -12.12 -1.98
C GLU A 113 -8.73 -11.41 -3.32
N ILE A 114 -8.55 -10.09 -3.36
CA ILE A 114 -8.60 -9.30 -4.59
C ILE A 114 -7.29 -9.35 -5.39
N ASN A 115 -6.31 -10.13 -4.94
CA ASN A 115 -5.06 -10.44 -5.65
C ASN A 115 -4.19 -9.20 -5.91
N SER A 116 -4.09 -8.29 -4.94
CA SER A 116 -3.13 -7.17 -4.97
C SER A 116 -1.70 -7.67 -5.13
N ASP A 117 -0.85 -6.94 -5.86
CA ASP A 117 0.55 -7.31 -6.05
C ASP A 117 1.41 -6.91 -4.85
N VAL A 118 1.07 -5.78 -4.21
CA VAL A 118 1.72 -5.29 -2.99
C VAL A 118 0.65 -4.93 -1.97
N VAL A 119 0.69 -5.64 -0.84
CA VAL A 119 -0.21 -5.47 0.29
C VAL A 119 0.37 -4.45 1.26
N VAL A 120 -0.47 -3.53 1.75
CA VAL A 120 -0.10 -2.58 2.79
C VAL A 120 -0.88 -2.95 4.06
N PRO A 121 -0.24 -3.20 5.21
CA PRO A 121 -0.93 -3.38 6.48
C PRO A 121 -1.52 -2.06 6.97
N LEU A 122 -2.45 -2.10 7.94
CA LEU A 122 -3.03 -0.88 8.50
C LEU A 122 -2.06 -0.25 9.51
N ASP A 123 -1.27 0.74 9.08
CA ASP A 123 -0.41 1.54 9.96
C ASP A 123 -1.18 2.70 10.60
N ILE A 124 -0.60 3.29 11.65
CA ILE A 124 -1.14 4.49 12.28
C ILE A 124 -0.24 5.67 11.87
N PRO A 125 -0.72 6.56 10.98
CA PRO A 125 0.03 7.73 10.55
C PRO A 125 0.02 8.80 11.66
N THR A 126 0.90 8.64 12.64
CA THR A 126 1.05 9.59 13.74
C THR A 126 1.36 10.99 13.19
N PRO A 127 0.55 12.02 13.50
CA PRO A 127 0.80 13.38 13.03
C PRO A 127 2.18 13.90 13.45
N PRO A 128 2.77 14.85 12.70
CA PRO A 128 3.95 15.57 13.13
C PRO A 128 3.76 16.18 14.53
N ASP A 129 4.81 16.17 15.34
CA ASP A 129 4.86 16.82 16.67
C ASP A 129 3.83 16.29 17.69
N ALA A 130 3.29 15.09 17.45
CA ALA A 130 2.51 14.36 18.45
C ALA A 130 3.37 14.12 19.72
N PRO A 131 2.77 14.03 20.93
CA PRO A 131 3.51 13.70 22.13
C PRO A 131 4.31 12.40 21.98
N PHE A 132 5.55 12.38 22.46
CA PHE A 132 6.45 11.24 22.31
C PHE A 132 5.81 9.90 22.69
N GLU A 133 5.17 9.83 23.87
CA GLU A 133 4.49 8.62 24.36
C GLU A 133 3.39 8.14 23.40
N ARG A 134 2.69 9.07 22.74
CA ARG A 134 1.68 8.73 21.73
C ARG A 134 2.34 8.17 20.47
N ALA A 135 3.37 8.84 19.97
CA ALA A 135 4.10 8.41 18.77
C ALA A 135 4.75 7.03 18.96
N GLU A 136 5.36 6.81 20.11
CA GLU A 136 5.91 5.51 20.51
C GLU A 136 4.83 4.42 20.49
N LYS A 137 3.70 4.64 21.18
CA LYS A 137 2.62 3.66 21.25
C LYS A 137 2.03 3.34 19.87
N GLU A 138 1.75 4.35 19.05
CA GLU A 138 1.17 4.18 17.71
C GLU A 138 2.14 3.49 16.75
N MET A 139 3.45 3.76 16.88
CA MET A 139 4.50 3.08 16.13
C MET A 139 4.59 1.60 16.51
N GLU A 140 4.59 1.25 17.80
CA GLU A 140 4.59 -0.15 18.25
C GLU A 140 3.38 -0.93 17.70
N ILE A 141 2.18 -0.33 17.74
CA ILE A 141 0.98 -0.95 17.13
C ILE A 141 1.17 -1.16 15.63
N SER A 142 1.80 -0.21 14.92
CA SER A 142 2.06 -0.34 13.49
C SER A 142 3.06 -1.46 13.18
N ILE A 143 4.09 -1.63 14.02
CA ILE A 143 5.05 -2.75 13.93
C ILE A 143 4.34 -4.09 14.17
N GLU A 144 3.52 -4.19 15.20
CA GLU A 144 2.75 -5.42 15.51
C GLU A 144 1.87 -5.84 14.32
N ARG A 145 1.16 -4.89 13.72
CA ARG A 145 0.30 -5.12 12.54
C ARG A 145 1.11 -5.48 11.30
N ALA A 146 2.28 -4.88 11.09
CA ALA A 146 3.17 -5.23 9.98
C ALA A 146 3.71 -6.66 10.13
N LEU A 147 4.16 -7.04 11.34
CA LEU A 147 4.63 -8.40 11.65
C LEU A 147 3.50 -9.44 11.49
N GLU A 148 2.28 -9.08 11.86
CA GLU A 148 1.11 -9.90 11.62
C GLU A 148 0.78 -10.06 10.14
N ALA A 149 0.82 -8.97 9.37
CA ALA A 149 0.60 -9.02 7.94
C ALA A 149 1.63 -9.91 7.23
N LEU A 150 2.90 -9.88 7.64
CA LEU A 150 3.93 -10.78 7.12
C LEU A 150 3.62 -12.26 7.37
N ARG A 151 2.95 -12.59 8.48
CA ARG A 151 2.51 -13.98 8.77
C ARG A 151 1.30 -14.41 7.94
N ILE A 152 0.40 -13.47 7.63
CA ILE A 152 -0.85 -13.75 6.91
C ILE A 152 -0.62 -13.77 5.40
N ALA A 153 0.15 -12.81 4.88
CA ALA A 153 0.35 -12.55 3.46
C ALA A 153 1.46 -13.41 2.84
N GLU A 154 1.50 -14.71 3.18
CA GLU A 154 2.48 -15.64 2.63
C GLU A 154 2.37 -15.69 1.10
N GLY A 155 3.49 -15.48 0.41
CA GLY A 155 3.54 -15.44 -1.06
C GLY A 155 3.06 -14.11 -1.68
N PHE A 156 2.81 -13.09 -0.88
CA PHE A 156 2.55 -11.72 -1.33
C PHE A 156 3.66 -10.77 -0.88
N ASP A 157 3.86 -9.70 -1.63
CA ASP A 157 4.79 -8.65 -1.25
C ASP A 157 4.09 -7.71 -0.27
N VAL A 158 4.73 -7.39 0.85
CA VAL A 158 4.19 -6.52 1.90
C VAL A 158 5.02 -5.26 2.00
N ALA A 159 4.39 -4.09 1.90
CA ALA A 159 5.03 -2.81 2.13
C ALA A 159 4.85 -2.39 3.60
N GLY A 160 5.91 -2.51 4.40
CA GLY A 160 5.95 -1.97 5.76
C GLY A 160 6.13 -0.45 5.75
N VAL A 161 5.28 0.26 6.47
CA VAL A 161 5.32 1.72 6.57
C VAL A 161 6.08 2.11 7.84
N ILE A 162 7.20 2.82 7.69
CA ILE A 162 7.97 3.34 8.83
C ILE A 162 7.16 4.47 9.47
N GLN A 163 6.89 4.34 10.78
CA GLN A 163 6.23 5.35 11.61
C GLN A 163 7.19 5.93 12.66
N GLY A 164 6.71 6.84 13.50
CA GLY A 164 7.53 7.50 14.53
C GLY A 164 7.42 9.03 14.60
N SER A 165 6.43 9.64 13.91
CA SER A 165 6.22 11.10 13.89
C SER A 165 7.50 11.86 13.48
N THR A 166 7.86 12.94 14.17
CA THR A 166 9.06 13.77 13.95
C THR A 166 10.27 13.32 14.79
N TYR A 167 10.20 12.18 15.49
CA TYR A 167 11.27 11.69 16.36
C TYR A 167 12.19 10.71 15.63
N GLU A 168 13.46 11.09 15.49
CA GLU A 168 14.49 10.28 14.83
C GLU A 168 14.65 8.90 15.50
N GLU A 169 14.68 8.86 16.83
CA GLU A 169 14.84 7.60 17.58
C GLU A 169 13.70 6.60 17.36
N LEU A 170 12.47 7.08 17.13
CA LEU A 170 11.33 6.22 16.81
C LEU A 170 11.39 5.75 15.35
N ARG A 171 11.81 6.63 14.43
CA ARG A 171 12.00 6.27 13.01
C ARG A 171 13.08 5.20 12.85
N GLU A 172 14.18 5.32 13.59
CA GLU A 172 15.25 4.32 13.62
C GLU A 172 14.79 3.00 14.23
N ARG A 173 13.99 3.03 15.31
CA ARG A 173 13.47 1.82 15.94
C ARG A 173 12.45 1.07 15.08
N CYS A 174 11.68 1.80 14.27
CA CYS A 174 10.68 1.22 13.38
C CYS A 174 11.28 0.59 12.10
N ALA A 175 12.47 1.03 11.66
CA ALA A 175 13.12 0.61 10.42
C ALA A 175 13.83 -0.75 10.57
#